data_AF-A0A9E7AX53-F1
#
_entry.id   AF-A0A9E7AX53-F1
#
_cell.length_a   1.000
_cell.length_b   1.000
_cell.length_c   1.000
_cell.angle_alpha   90.00
_cell.angle_beta   90.00
_cell.angle_gamma   90.00
#
_symmetry.space_group_name_H-M   'P 1'
#
loop_
_entity.id
_entity.type
_entity.pdbx_description
1 polymer ?
#
loop_
_entity_poly.entity_id
_entity_poly.type
_entity_poly.pdbx_seq_one_letter_code
_entity_poly.pdbx_strand_id
1 'polypeptide(L)'
;MGTRILLFFLLISLLFPAGVAFAQQNDTGTGDPATSFITPDDTASKTTSVAAAIALEEEKKKVKEELDRREKIQEEKDFFTAALDRFSLSFFIRLFVDLLSMVILVRFIYYPVYKKRDYFFTFFMFNLTIFVITFLLNTKSGFSMGAAFGLFAVFSLLRYRTEDISARDMTYLFTVIALGLMSSVNKGNVMELVIINAIILAAAFILDGNILMKTEFVKNIQYENIELIKPENHTQLLEDLRARTGLNIHKISIGRVDFVRDTATIKIYYYDTNKNQDA
;
A
#
# COMPACT_ATOMS: atom_id res chain seq x y z
N MET A 1 -10.63 21.87 -14.52
CA MET A 1 -9.44 21.07 -14.15
C MET A 1 -9.46 19.63 -14.72
N GLY A 2 -10.51 19.20 -15.45
CA GLY A 2 -10.60 17.83 -15.99
C GLY A 2 -9.96 17.60 -17.37
N THR A 3 -9.89 18.62 -18.23
CA THR A 3 -9.35 18.47 -19.60
C THR A 3 -7.84 18.30 -19.67
N ARG A 4 -7.10 18.78 -18.67
CA ARG A 4 -5.63 18.63 -18.59
C ARG A 4 -5.20 17.21 -18.17
N ILE A 5 -6.05 16.48 -17.45
CA ILE A 5 -5.79 15.09 -17.05
C ILE A 5 -6.05 14.14 -18.23
N LEU A 6 -7.08 14.42 -19.03
CA LEU A 6 -7.38 13.62 -20.22
C LEU A 6 -6.28 13.74 -21.29
N LEU A 7 -5.74 14.95 -21.49
CA LEU A 7 -4.61 15.20 -22.39
C LEU A 7 -3.31 14.52 -21.92
N PHE A 8 -3.12 14.36 -20.61
CA PHE A 8 -1.95 13.66 -20.06
C PHE A 8 -2.02 12.14 -20.28
N PHE A 9 -3.22 11.56 -20.26
CA PHE A 9 -3.43 10.14 -20.59
C PHE A 9 -3.37 9.86 -22.10
N LEU A 10 -3.82 10.78 -22.95
CA LEU A 10 -3.79 10.63 -24.41
C LEU A 10 -2.37 10.78 -24.98
N LEU A 11 -1.48 11.52 -24.30
CA LEU A 11 -0.06 11.66 -24.67
C LEU A 11 0.76 10.39 -24.37
N ILE A 12 0.31 9.53 -23.44
CA ILE A 12 0.98 8.28 -23.07
C ILE A 12 0.61 7.13 -24.04
N SER A 13 -0.57 7.16 -24.68
CA SER A 13 -0.98 6.14 -25.67
C SER A 13 -0.32 6.30 -27.04
N LEU A 14 0.36 7.42 -27.31
CA LEU A 14 1.01 7.73 -28.59
C LEU A 14 2.49 7.33 -28.65
N LEU A 15 3.05 6.79 -27.55
CA LEU A 15 4.48 6.47 -27.41
C LEU A 15 4.81 4.97 -27.51
N PHE A 16 3.83 4.12 -27.85
CA PHE A 16 4.04 2.70 -28.12
C PHE A 16 3.45 2.32 -29.47
N PRO A 17 4.28 2.07 -30.50
CA PRO A 17 3.80 1.46 -31.73
C PRO A 17 3.36 0.02 -31.43
N ALA A 18 2.10 -0.28 -31.76
CA ALA A 18 1.57 -1.62 -31.76
C ALA A 18 2.36 -2.47 -32.75
N GLY A 19 3.02 -3.51 -32.25
CA GLY A 19 3.57 -4.55 -33.11
C GLY A 19 4.75 -5.26 -32.51
N VAL A 20 4.50 -6.38 -31.84
CA VAL A 20 5.31 -7.60 -32.02
C VAL A 20 4.40 -8.82 -31.81
N ALA A 21 3.94 -9.39 -32.91
CA ALA A 21 3.50 -10.79 -32.97
C ALA A 21 4.61 -11.55 -33.71
N PHE A 22 5.29 -12.48 -33.03
CA PHE A 22 6.11 -13.53 -33.66
C PHE A 22 5.31 -14.83 -33.52
N ALA A 23 4.78 -15.39 -34.61
CA ALA A 23 5.45 -16.20 -35.63
C ALA A 23 5.68 -17.63 -35.15
N GLN A 24 4.78 -18.51 -35.58
CA GLN A 24 4.96 -19.95 -35.64
C GLN A 24 5.23 -20.28 -37.13
N GLN A 25 6.36 -20.91 -37.44
CA GLN A 25 6.71 -21.32 -38.80
C GLN A 25 7.05 -22.81 -38.82
N ASN A 26 6.29 -23.59 -39.59
CA ASN A 26 6.79 -24.32 -40.75
C ASN A 26 5.64 -25.08 -41.47
N ASP A 27 5.28 -24.60 -42.67
CA ASP A 27 5.38 -25.28 -43.99
C ASP A 27 5.39 -26.83 -44.02
N THR A 28 4.79 -27.54 -44.99
CA THR A 28 4.22 -27.24 -46.32
C THR A 28 3.41 -28.46 -46.84
N GLY A 29 2.52 -28.24 -47.83
CA GLY A 29 2.22 -29.21 -48.90
C GLY A 29 0.83 -29.87 -48.85
N THR A 30 -0.19 -29.28 -49.51
CA THR A 30 -0.68 -29.54 -50.89
C THR A 30 -1.63 -30.74 -51.07
N GLY A 31 -2.84 -30.44 -51.56
CA GLY A 31 -3.55 -31.30 -52.53
C GLY A 31 -4.91 -31.86 -52.10
N ASP A 32 -5.98 -31.26 -52.62
CA ASP A 32 -7.36 -31.75 -52.63
C ASP A 32 -7.56 -33.02 -53.52
N PRO A 33 -8.75 -33.68 -53.52
CA PRO A 33 -8.86 -35.13 -53.59
C PRO A 33 -8.97 -35.70 -55.00
N ALA A 34 -8.43 -36.89 -55.20
CA ALA A 34 -8.80 -37.79 -56.30
C ALA A 34 -9.50 -39.03 -55.73
N THR A 35 -10.79 -39.14 -56.05
CA THR A 35 -11.60 -40.35 -55.98
C THR A 35 -10.96 -41.50 -56.76
N SER A 36 -10.72 -42.64 -56.11
CA SER A 36 -10.86 -43.95 -56.76
C SER A 36 -11.04 -45.09 -55.74
N PHE A 37 -12.19 -45.76 -55.91
CA PHE A 37 -12.40 -47.21 -55.82
C PHE A 37 -12.12 -48.00 -54.53
N ILE A 38 -13.21 -48.57 -54.04
CA ILE A 38 -13.32 -49.66 -53.07
C ILE A 38 -12.60 -50.91 -53.60
N THR A 39 -11.80 -51.56 -52.77
CA THR A 39 -11.71 -53.03 -52.71
C THR A 39 -11.72 -53.46 -51.23
N PRO A 40 -12.47 -54.53 -50.87
CA PRO A 40 -12.61 -54.96 -49.48
C PRO A 40 -11.61 -56.07 -49.18
N ASP A 41 -10.65 -55.84 -48.29
CA ASP A 41 -10.05 -56.95 -47.54
C ASP A 41 -9.28 -56.48 -46.29
N ASP A 42 -9.20 -57.35 -45.29
CA ASP A 42 -8.39 -57.28 -44.07
C ASP A 42 -8.85 -56.38 -42.92
N THR A 43 -9.97 -56.78 -42.31
CA THR A 43 -10.46 -56.28 -41.01
C THR A 43 -9.85 -57.03 -39.81
N ALA A 44 -8.54 -57.35 -39.82
CA ALA A 44 -7.92 -58.10 -38.71
C ALA A 44 -6.46 -57.73 -38.33
N SER A 45 -5.81 -56.80 -39.02
CA SER A 45 -4.41 -56.40 -38.71
C SER A 45 -4.30 -55.00 -38.08
N LYS A 46 -5.28 -54.11 -38.30
CA LYS A 46 -5.23 -52.71 -37.84
C LYS A 46 -5.63 -52.48 -36.37
N THR A 47 -6.27 -53.43 -35.71
CA THR A 47 -6.78 -53.21 -34.34
C THR A 47 -5.69 -53.29 -33.27
N THR A 48 -4.66 -54.10 -33.49
CA THR A 48 -3.53 -54.28 -32.55
C THR A 48 -2.52 -53.12 -32.61
N SER A 49 -2.29 -52.54 -33.80
CA SER A 49 -1.35 -51.42 -33.95
C SER A 49 -1.93 -50.09 -33.45
N VAL A 50 -3.25 -49.89 -33.57
CA VAL A 50 -3.93 -48.70 -33.03
C VAL A 50 -4.02 -48.78 -31.50
N ALA A 51 -4.31 -49.95 -30.92
CA ALA A 51 -4.31 -50.14 -29.46
C ALA A 51 -2.91 -49.92 -28.85
N ALA A 52 -1.85 -50.38 -29.53
CA ALA A 52 -0.47 -50.15 -29.10
C ALA A 52 -0.07 -48.66 -29.22
N ALA A 53 -0.52 -47.95 -30.26
CA ALA A 53 -0.27 -46.52 -30.42
C ALA A 53 -0.98 -45.68 -29.33
N ILE A 54 -2.22 -46.03 -29.00
CA ILE A 54 -2.99 -45.38 -27.91
C ILE A 54 -2.32 -45.61 -26.56
N ALA A 55 -1.88 -46.84 -26.28
CA ALA A 55 -1.16 -47.17 -25.04
C ALA A 55 0.16 -46.39 -24.91
N LEU A 56 0.91 -46.24 -26.02
CA LEU A 56 2.14 -45.44 -26.07
C LEU A 56 1.88 -43.94 -25.89
N GLU A 57 0.78 -43.40 -26.42
CA GLU A 57 0.40 -42.01 -26.20
C GLU A 57 -0.05 -41.76 -24.76
N GLU A 58 -0.79 -42.68 -24.14
CA GLU A 58 -1.14 -42.61 -22.73
C GLU A 58 0.09 -42.66 -21.82
N GLU A 59 1.07 -43.53 -22.13
CA GLU A 59 2.31 -43.63 -21.38
C GLU A 59 3.15 -42.37 -21.53
N LYS A 60 3.28 -41.82 -22.75
CA LYS A 60 3.95 -40.53 -22.98
C LYS A 60 3.27 -39.37 -22.26
N LYS A 61 1.93 -39.38 -22.19
CA LYS A 61 1.16 -38.38 -21.45
C LYS A 61 1.42 -38.47 -19.95
N LYS A 62 1.42 -39.67 -19.38
CA LYS A 62 1.74 -39.91 -17.97
C LYS A 62 3.17 -39.49 -17.64
N VAL A 63 4.14 -39.83 -18.49
CA VAL A 63 5.54 -39.43 -18.32
C VAL A 63 5.71 -37.91 -18.41
N LYS A 64 5.00 -37.24 -19.33
CA LYS A 64 5.03 -35.78 -19.45
C LYS A 64 4.38 -35.09 -18.25
N GLU A 65 3.26 -35.59 -17.75
CA GLU A 65 2.63 -35.08 -16.52
C GLU A 65 3.54 -35.28 -15.30
N GLU A 66 4.30 -36.38 -15.22
CA GLU A 66 5.30 -36.58 -14.16
C GLU A 66 6.50 -35.65 -14.30
N LEU A 67 6.98 -35.39 -15.52
CA LEU A 67 8.05 -34.41 -15.80
C LEU A 67 7.62 -33.00 -15.43
N ASP A 68 6.46 -32.53 -15.89
CA ASP A 68 5.90 -31.21 -15.53
C ASP A 68 5.70 -31.09 -14.02
N ARG A 69 5.26 -32.16 -13.35
CA ARG A 69 5.12 -32.19 -11.88
C ARG A 69 6.48 -32.11 -11.19
N ARG A 70 7.50 -32.83 -11.68
CA ARG A 70 8.87 -32.79 -11.14
C ARG A 70 9.52 -31.43 -11.36
N GLU A 71 9.32 -30.81 -12.51
CA GLU A 71 9.80 -29.45 -12.81
C GLU A 71 9.16 -28.41 -11.88
N LYS A 72 7.83 -28.44 -11.69
CA LYS A 72 7.16 -27.54 -10.72
C LYS A 72 7.66 -27.73 -9.29
N ILE A 73 7.83 -28.98 -8.85
CA ILE A 73 8.35 -29.28 -7.51
C ILE A 73 9.82 -28.82 -7.38
N GLN A 74 10.60 -28.95 -8.44
CA GLN A 74 11.99 -28.50 -8.48
C GLN A 74 12.06 -26.97 -8.42
N GLU A 75 11.25 -26.27 -9.22
CA GLU A 75 11.14 -24.81 -9.22
C GLU A 75 10.69 -24.27 -7.86
N GLU A 76 9.69 -24.93 -7.23
CA GLU A 76 9.24 -24.60 -5.88
C GLU A 76 10.37 -24.77 -4.85
N LYS A 77 11.08 -25.90 -4.87
CA LYS A 77 12.21 -26.16 -3.97
C LYS A 77 13.37 -25.19 -4.18
N ASP A 78 13.69 -24.87 -5.43
CA ASP A 78 14.75 -23.93 -5.79
C ASP A 78 14.39 -22.51 -5.34
N PHE A 79 13.12 -22.12 -5.48
CA PHE A 79 12.60 -20.87 -4.95
C PHE A 79 12.73 -20.79 -3.42
N PHE A 80 12.29 -21.82 -2.68
CA PHE A 80 12.40 -21.84 -1.21
C PHE A 80 13.84 -21.88 -0.73
N THR A 81 14.71 -22.66 -1.36
CA THR A 81 16.13 -22.75 -0.99
C THR A 81 16.83 -21.42 -1.25
N ALA A 82 16.56 -20.78 -2.40
CA ALA A 82 17.06 -19.46 -2.71
C ALA A 82 16.50 -18.37 -1.77
N ALA A 83 15.26 -18.51 -1.30
CA ALA A 83 14.68 -17.61 -0.31
C ALA A 83 15.35 -17.78 1.06
N LEU A 84 15.62 -19.02 1.48
CA LEU A 84 16.27 -19.33 2.75
C LEU A 84 17.72 -18.83 2.80
N ASP A 85 18.47 -18.99 1.72
CA ASP A 85 19.85 -18.48 1.61
C ASP A 85 19.93 -16.95 1.73
N ARG A 86 18.85 -16.23 1.38
CA ARG A 86 18.79 -14.76 1.50
C ARG A 86 18.62 -14.27 2.93
N PHE A 87 18.15 -15.10 3.86
CA PHE A 87 18.06 -14.76 5.28
C PHE A 87 19.45 -14.78 5.96
N SER A 88 20.36 -13.97 5.41
CA SER A 88 21.70 -13.75 5.95
C SER A 88 21.67 -12.77 7.12
N LEU A 89 22.78 -12.66 7.84
CA LEU A 89 22.96 -11.67 8.91
C LEU A 89 22.67 -10.22 8.42
N SER A 90 22.95 -9.93 7.15
CA SER A 90 22.66 -8.63 6.53
C SER A 90 21.15 -8.33 6.45
N PHE A 91 20.30 -9.35 6.25
CA PHE A 91 18.84 -9.21 6.28
C PHE A 91 18.38 -8.78 7.66
N PHE A 92 18.86 -9.47 8.71
CA PHE A 92 18.47 -9.16 10.09
C PHE A 92 18.95 -7.78 10.54
N ILE A 93 20.14 -7.35 10.13
CA ILE A 93 20.60 -5.97 10.40
C ILE A 93 19.69 -4.95 9.73
N ARG A 94 19.34 -5.15 8.45
CA ARG A 94 18.45 -4.24 7.71
C ARG A 94 17.06 -4.19 8.31
N LEU A 95 16.51 -5.36 8.66
CA LEU A 95 15.22 -5.47 9.35
C LEU A 95 15.26 -4.76 10.70
N PHE A 96 16.36 -4.87 11.45
CA PHE A 96 16.53 -4.19 12.72
C PHE A 96 16.56 -2.67 12.55
N VAL A 97 17.30 -2.16 11.57
CA VAL A 97 17.35 -0.72 11.25
C VAL A 97 15.98 -0.21 10.81
N ASP A 98 15.24 -1.00 10.03
CA ASP A 98 13.88 -0.65 9.60
C ASP A 98 12.91 -0.59 10.78
N LEU A 99 12.86 -1.64 11.60
CA LEU A 99 12.06 -1.70 12.81
C LEU A 99 12.40 -0.57 13.78
N LEU A 100 13.68 -0.26 13.95
CA LEU A 100 14.12 0.85 14.79
C LEU A 100 13.62 2.19 14.24
N SER A 101 13.79 2.42 12.94
CA SER A 101 13.31 3.64 12.26
C SER A 101 11.79 3.78 12.39
N MET A 102 11.08 2.67 12.24
CA MET A 102 9.63 2.58 12.38
C MET A 102 9.16 2.86 13.82
N VAL A 103 9.81 2.26 14.82
CA VAL A 103 9.54 2.54 16.23
C VAL A 103 9.78 4.02 16.53
N ILE A 104 10.84 4.62 15.98
CA ILE A 104 11.12 6.05 16.16
C ILE A 104 9.99 6.89 15.56
N LEU A 105 9.59 6.64 14.31
CA LEU A 105 8.49 7.35 13.65
C LEU A 105 7.20 7.31 14.48
N VAL A 106 6.81 6.11 14.92
CA VAL A 106 5.54 5.92 15.62
C VAL A 106 5.59 6.44 17.05
N ARG A 107 6.69 6.21 17.79
CA ARG A 107 6.78 6.58 19.20
C ARG A 107 7.06 8.06 19.40
N PHE A 108 7.94 8.65 18.60
CA PHE A 108 8.37 10.05 18.79
C PHE A 108 7.57 11.05 17.97
N ILE A 109 6.95 10.63 16.86
CA ILE A 109 6.22 11.55 15.98
C ILE A 109 4.72 11.28 16.05
N TYR A 110 4.29 10.05 15.78
CA TYR A 110 2.85 9.72 15.75
C TYR A 110 2.17 9.77 17.12
N TYR A 111 2.72 9.07 18.12
CA TYR A 111 2.12 8.96 19.46
C TYR A 111 1.90 10.29 20.19
N PRO A 112 2.89 11.21 20.28
CA PRO A 112 2.69 12.47 21.01
C PRO A 112 1.63 13.37 20.37
N VAL A 113 1.40 13.23 19.06
CA VAL A 113 0.41 14.03 18.33
C VAL A 113 -0.99 13.43 18.46
N TYR A 114 -1.14 12.11 18.40
CA TYR A 114 -2.46 11.48 18.24
C TYR A 114 -3.06 10.83 19.48
N LYS A 115 -2.25 10.35 20.44
CA LYS A 115 -2.69 9.60 21.65
C LYS A 115 -3.66 8.42 21.42
N LYS A 116 -4.04 8.09 20.17
CA LYS A 116 -4.89 6.94 19.78
C LYS A 116 -4.02 5.74 19.42
N ARG A 117 -4.38 4.56 19.91
CA ARG A 117 -3.57 3.33 19.72
C ARG A 117 -3.99 2.48 18.52
N ASP A 118 -5.08 2.85 17.84
CA ASP A 118 -5.78 1.96 16.92
C ASP A 118 -4.95 1.60 15.66
N TYR A 119 -4.06 2.49 15.21
CA TYR A 119 -3.25 2.27 14.00
C TYR A 119 -1.84 1.73 14.23
N PHE A 120 -1.42 1.53 15.48
CA PHE A 120 -0.07 1.02 15.79
C PHE A 120 0.16 -0.35 15.15
N PHE A 121 -0.78 -1.27 15.37
CA PHE A 121 -0.71 -2.61 14.81
C PHE A 121 -0.65 -2.58 13.28
N THR A 122 -1.51 -1.77 12.67
CA THR A 122 -1.57 -1.59 11.22
C THR A 122 -0.22 -1.13 10.66
N PHE A 123 0.37 -0.07 11.22
CA PHE A 123 1.63 0.44 10.69
C PHE A 123 2.78 -0.59 10.80
N PHE A 124 2.86 -1.32 11.93
CA PHE A 124 3.87 -2.36 12.10
C PHE A 124 3.71 -3.50 11.09
N MET A 125 2.48 -4.01 10.95
CA MET A 125 2.21 -5.12 10.02
C MET A 125 2.43 -4.72 8.57
N PHE A 126 2.03 -3.51 8.16
CA PHE A 126 2.29 -3.02 6.81
C PHE A 126 3.78 -2.82 6.54
N ASN A 127 4.52 -2.18 7.45
CA ASN A 127 5.95 -1.97 7.31
C ASN A 127 6.70 -3.32 7.19
N LEU A 128 6.45 -4.27 8.10
CA LEU A 128 7.06 -5.59 8.09
C LEU A 128 6.71 -6.37 6.80
N THR A 129 5.44 -6.35 6.40
CA THR A 129 4.96 -7.05 5.19
C THR A 129 5.64 -6.50 3.94
N ILE A 130 5.71 -5.17 3.79
CA ILE A 130 6.37 -4.56 2.66
C ILE A 130 7.86 -4.85 2.66
N PHE A 131 8.54 -4.78 3.81
CA PHE A 131 9.96 -5.11 3.90
C PHE A 131 10.22 -6.54 3.42
N VAL A 132 9.46 -7.52 3.92
CA VAL A 132 9.61 -8.93 3.52
C VAL A 132 9.31 -9.13 2.04
N ILE A 133 8.18 -8.63 1.54
CA ILE A 133 7.81 -8.78 0.12
C ILE A 133 8.88 -8.15 -0.78
N THR A 134 9.28 -6.91 -0.50
CA THR A 134 10.27 -6.21 -1.32
C THR A 134 11.64 -6.87 -1.23
N PHE A 135 12.00 -7.49 -0.10
CA PHE A 135 13.30 -8.16 0.07
C PHE A 135 13.36 -9.45 -0.75
N LEU A 136 12.27 -10.21 -0.74
CA LEU A 136 12.13 -11.41 -1.56
C LEU A 136 12.11 -11.06 -3.05
N LEU A 137 11.44 -9.96 -3.43
CA LEU A 137 11.37 -9.47 -4.81
C LEU A 137 12.64 -8.77 -5.30
N ASN A 138 13.55 -8.34 -4.41
CA ASN A 138 14.81 -7.71 -4.77
C ASN A 138 15.81 -8.77 -5.27
N THR A 139 15.54 -9.34 -6.46
CA THR A 139 16.42 -10.27 -7.16
C THR A 139 17.66 -9.57 -7.73
N LYS A 140 18.69 -10.35 -8.08
CA LYS A 140 19.92 -9.85 -8.72
C LYS A 140 19.66 -9.01 -9.98
N SER A 141 18.51 -9.19 -10.63
CA SER A 141 18.01 -8.43 -11.79
C SER A 141 17.52 -6.99 -11.49
N GLY A 142 17.51 -6.56 -10.22
CA GLY A 142 17.07 -5.21 -9.85
C GLY A 142 15.57 -5.12 -9.58
N PHE A 143 15.15 -4.07 -8.85
CA PHE A 143 13.75 -3.83 -8.53
C PHE A 143 12.97 -3.54 -9.82
N SER A 144 12.05 -4.44 -10.18
CA SER A 144 11.25 -4.30 -11.41
C SER A 144 10.38 -3.06 -11.33
N MET A 145 10.40 -2.25 -12.39
CA MET A 145 9.51 -1.09 -12.53
C MET A 145 8.03 -1.48 -12.34
N GLY A 146 7.64 -2.71 -12.69
CA GLY A 146 6.31 -3.27 -12.46
C GLY A 146 5.93 -3.39 -10.97
N ALA A 147 6.89 -3.63 -10.07
CA ALA A 147 6.63 -3.67 -8.63
C ALA A 147 6.30 -2.28 -8.07
N ALA A 148 6.97 -1.23 -8.58
CA ALA A 148 6.64 0.15 -8.26
C ALA A 148 5.20 0.49 -8.69
N PHE A 149 4.84 0.15 -9.93
CA PHE A 149 3.49 0.37 -10.46
C PHE A 149 2.41 -0.38 -9.68
N GLY A 150 2.67 -1.63 -9.27
CA GLY A 150 1.74 -2.41 -8.44
C GLY A 150 1.48 -1.77 -7.09
N LEU A 151 2.52 -1.23 -6.44
CA LEU A 151 2.38 -0.56 -5.15
C LEU A 151 1.54 0.73 -5.28
N PHE A 152 1.75 1.53 -6.34
CA PHE A 152 0.90 2.70 -6.64
C PHE A 152 -0.56 2.34 -6.91
N ALA A 153 -0.84 1.19 -7.56
CA ALA A 153 -2.20 0.72 -7.83
C ALA A 153 -2.93 0.32 -6.55
N VAL A 154 -2.27 -0.41 -5.65
CA VAL A 154 -2.82 -0.78 -4.33
C VAL A 154 -3.13 0.48 -3.51
N PHE A 155 -2.25 1.48 -3.52
CA PHE A 155 -2.51 2.76 -2.84
C PHE A 155 -3.69 3.53 -3.42
N SER A 156 -3.83 3.52 -4.75
CA SER A 156 -4.96 4.15 -5.42
C SER A 156 -6.27 3.51 -4.97
N LEU A 157 -6.32 2.18 -4.89
CA LEU A 157 -7.50 1.43 -4.43
C LEU A 157 -7.78 1.62 -2.93
N LEU A 158 -6.75 1.64 -2.08
CA LEU A 158 -6.89 1.86 -0.64
C LEU A 158 -7.52 3.22 -0.30
N ARG A 159 -7.25 4.25 -1.11
CA ARG A 159 -7.90 5.57 -0.96
C ARG A 159 -9.39 5.55 -1.29
N TYR A 160 -9.85 4.60 -2.11
CA TYR A 160 -11.26 4.51 -2.53
C TYR A 160 -12.13 3.64 -1.60
N ARG A 161 -11.55 2.99 -0.58
CA ARG A 161 -12.32 2.13 0.35
C ARG A 161 -12.71 2.86 1.66
N THR A 162 -13.73 2.33 2.30
CA THR A 162 -14.82 3.02 3.03
C THR A 162 -14.60 3.25 4.53
N GLU A 163 -13.50 3.83 4.95
CA GLU A 163 -13.38 4.42 6.31
C GLU A 163 -12.88 5.85 6.21
N ASP A 164 -13.46 6.76 6.99
CA ASP A 164 -13.00 8.15 7.15
C ASP A 164 -11.64 8.18 7.89
N ILE A 165 -10.62 7.58 7.28
CA ILE A 165 -9.25 7.66 7.76
C ILE A 165 -8.79 9.09 7.54
N SER A 166 -8.26 9.71 8.60
CA SER A 166 -7.68 11.06 8.49
C SER A 166 -6.62 11.07 7.40
N ALA A 167 -6.59 12.12 6.57
CA ALA A 167 -5.57 12.29 5.54
C ALA A 167 -4.14 12.15 6.11
N ARG A 168 -3.96 12.50 7.38
CA ARG A 168 -2.68 12.38 8.08
C ARG A 168 -2.33 10.93 8.44
N ASP A 169 -3.28 10.09 8.88
CA ASP A 169 -3.03 8.67 9.18
C ASP A 169 -2.63 7.91 7.90
N MET A 170 -3.26 8.22 6.76
CA MET A 170 -2.83 7.70 5.45
C MET A 170 -1.41 8.14 5.08
N THR A 171 -1.01 9.37 5.45
CA THR A 171 0.36 9.86 5.18
C THR A 171 1.38 9.08 5.99
N TYR A 172 1.11 8.80 7.26
CA TYR A 172 1.98 7.95 8.08
C TYR A 172 2.07 6.52 7.55
N LEU A 173 0.95 5.95 7.11
CA LEU A 173 0.95 4.63 6.45
C LEU A 173 1.88 4.63 5.22
N PHE A 174 1.84 5.70 4.42
CA PHE A 174 2.71 5.85 3.26
C PHE A 174 4.18 5.96 3.67
N THR A 175 4.49 6.75 4.70
CA THR A 175 5.85 6.90 5.23
C THR A 175 6.43 5.57 5.72
N VAL A 176 5.66 4.76 6.45
CA VAL A 176 6.16 3.46 6.97
C VAL A 176 6.38 2.44 5.86
N ILE A 177 5.57 2.51 4.79
CA ILE A 177 5.76 1.68 3.60
C ILE A 177 7.01 2.11 2.84
N ALA A 178 7.25 3.42 2.71
CA ALA A 178 8.46 3.96 2.10
C ALA A 178 9.73 3.56 2.89
N LEU A 179 9.69 3.61 4.23
CA LEU A 179 10.78 3.13 5.09
C LEU A 179 11.08 1.64 4.83
N GLY A 180 10.06 0.79 4.91
CA GLY A 180 10.21 -0.66 4.71
C GLY A 180 10.77 -1.00 3.33
N LEU A 181 10.30 -0.30 2.29
CA LEU A 181 10.78 -0.48 0.92
C LEU A 181 12.23 -0.01 0.76
N MET A 182 12.59 1.17 1.27
CA MET A 182 13.96 1.69 1.18
C MET A 182 14.96 0.82 1.94
N SER A 183 14.58 0.35 3.13
CA SER A 183 15.38 -0.56 3.97
C SER A 183 15.71 -1.89 3.28
N SER A 184 14.79 -2.36 2.45
CA SER A 184 14.91 -3.63 1.73
C SER A 184 15.60 -3.51 0.37
N VAL A 185 15.28 -2.47 -0.40
CA VAL A 185 15.74 -2.32 -1.79
C VAL A 185 17.19 -1.83 -1.86
N ASN A 186 17.62 -0.99 -0.92
CA ASN A 186 18.93 -0.34 -0.99
C ASN A 186 20.08 -1.37 -0.96
N LYS A 187 20.93 -1.40 -1.98
CA LYS A 187 22.10 -2.29 -2.05
C LYS A 187 23.37 -1.71 -1.39
N GLY A 188 23.30 -0.45 -0.93
CA GLY A 188 24.40 0.26 -0.28
C GLY A 188 24.74 -0.25 1.11
N ASN A 189 25.69 0.43 1.75
CA ASN A 189 26.14 0.13 3.11
C ASN A 189 25.02 0.42 4.13
N VAL A 190 25.05 -0.26 5.27
CA VAL A 190 24.11 -0.04 6.39
C VAL A 190 24.11 1.44 6.82
N MET A 191 25.26 2.11 6.76
CA MET A 191 25.37 3.54 7.07
C MET A 191 24.54 4.41 6.13
N GLU A 192 24.55 4.12 4.83
CA GLU A 192 23.77 4.84 3.82
C GLU A 192 22.26 4.66 4.06
N LEU A 193 21.86 3.43 4.43
CA LEU A 193 20.49 3.15 4.82
C LEU A 193 20.05 3.97 6.03
N VAL A 194 20.87 4.03 7.08
CA VAL A 194 20.58 4.82 8.28
C VAL A 194 20.40 6.30 7.94
N ILE A 195 21.24 6.84 7.06
CA ILE A 195 21.14 8.24 6.61
C ILE A 195 19.83 8.50 5.86
N ILE A 196 19.44 7.62 4.93
CA ILE A 196 18.18 7.76 4.17
C ILE A 196 16.98 7.72 5.12
N ASN A 197 16.94 6.74 6.02
CA ASN A 197 15.85 6.64 7.00
C ASN A 197 15.83 7.87 7.93
N ALA A 198 17.00 8.36 8.36
CA ALA A 198 17.10 9.56 9.18
C ALA A 198 16.56 10.81 8.46
N ILE A 199 16.81 10.96 7.15
CA ILE A 199 16.27 12.07 6.35
C ILE A 199 14.74 12.00 6.30
N ILE A 200 14.18 10.82 6.04
CA ILE A 200 12.72 10.62 6.00
C ILE A 200 12.10 10.94 7.37
N LEU A 201 12.71 10.46 8.46
CA LEU A 201 12.27 10.74 9.82
C LEU A 201 12.38 12.23 10.16
N ALA A 202 13.47 12.90 9.78
CA ALA A 202 13.65 14.32 10.00
C ALA A 202 12.61 15.14 9.23
N ALA A 203 12.30 14.77 7.99
CA ALA A 203 11.25 15.42 7.22
C ALA A 203 9.87 15.24 7.87
N ALA A 204 9.53 14.02 8.31
CA ALA A 204 8.29 13.76 9.03
C ALA A 204 8.21 14.56 10.33
N PHE A 205 9.31 14.66 11.07
CA PHE A 205 9.39 15.39 12.33
C PHE A 205 9.26 16.90 12.14
N ILE A 206 9.89 17.48 11.12
CA ILE A 206 9.80 18.92 10.86
C ILE A 206 8.38 19.31 10.41
N LEU A 207 7.77 18.49 9.55
CA LEU A 207 6.47 18.79 8.97
C LEU A 207 5.31 18.56 9.96
N ASP A 208 5.40 17.52 10.80
CA ASP A 208 4.28 17.11 11.67
C ASP A 208 4.62 17.09 13.17
N GLY A 209 5.88 17.26 13.56
CA GLY A 209 6.36 17.16 14.95
C GLY A 209 6.02 18.36 15.84
N ASN A 210 4.87 19.01 15.65
CA ASN A 210 4.39 20.15 16.43
C ASN A 210 5.32 21.38 16.50
N ILE A 211 6.45 21.38 15.79
CA ILE A 211 7.41 22.51 15.74
C ILE A 211 6.81 23.68 14.94
N LEU A 212 6.11 23.39 13.84
CA LEU A 212 5.61 24.41 12.92
C LEU A 212 4.17 24.86 13.21
N MET A 213 3.31 23.95 13.69
CA MET A 213 1.93 24.25 14.06
C MET A 213 1.61 23.61 15.42
N LYS A 214 1.27 24.43 16.42
CA LYS A 214 0.73 23.93 17.69
C LYS A 214 -0.60 23.23 17.42
N THR A 215 -0.79 22.02 17.93
CA THR A 215 -2.06 21.30 17.83
C THR A 215 -3.17 22.10 18.51
N GLU A 216 -4.07 22.68 17.72
CA GLU A 216 -5.31 23.27 18.23
C GLU A 216 -6.33 22.15 18.42
N PHE A 217 -6.87 22.04 19.63
CA PHE A 217 -7.97 21.11 19.90
C PHE A 217 -9.29 21.80 19.65
N VAL A 218 -10.21 21.08 18.98
CA VAL A 218 -11.55 21.57 18.68
C VAL A 218 -12.55 20.79 19.52
N LYS A 219 -13.40 21.51 20.27
CA LYS A 219 -14.54 20.91 20.99
C LYS A 219 -15.83 21.60 20.56
N ASN A 220 -16.83 20.79 20.23
CA ASN A 220 -18.17 21.28 19.97
C ASN A 220 -18.95 21.29 21.28
N ILE A 221 -19.53 22.43 21.64
CA ILE A 221 -20.33 22.62 22.85
C ILE A 221 -21.72 23.09 22.43
N GLN A 222 -22.75 22.53 23.05
CA GLN A 222 -24.10 23.07 22.97
C GLN A 222 -24.25 24.14 24.04
N TYR A 223 -24.48 25.36 23.60
CA TYR A 223 -24.53 26.56 24.41
C TYR A 223 -25.96 27.06 24.54
N GLU A 224 -26.34 27.47 25.74
CA GLU A 224 -27.71 27.82 26.12
C GLU A 224 -27.98 29.33 26.13
N ASN A 225 -26.95 30.18 26.22
CA ASN A 225 -27.16 31.62 26.33
C ASN A 225 -27.07 32.29 24.95
N ILE A 226 -28.20 32.40 24.27
CA ILE A 226 -28.26 32.92 22.90
C ILE A 226 -27.95 34.42 22.82
N GLU A 227 -28.04 35.20 23.91
CA GLU A 227 -27.74 36.63 23.90
C GLU A 227 -26.24 36.93 23.79
N LEU A 228 -25.41 36.03 24.35
CA LEU A 228 -23.95 36.14 24.38
C LEU A 228 -23.29 35.77 23.04
N ILE A 229 -24.02 35.17 22.10
CA ILE A 229 -23.46 34.81 20.78
C ILE A 229 -23.34 36.02 19.83
N LYS A 230 -23.88 37.18 20.22
CA LYS A 230 -23.79 38.40 19.42
C LYS A 230 -22.33 38.86 19.29
N PRO A 231 -21.93 39.44 18.14
CA PRO A 231 -20.56 39.92 17.93
C PRO A 231 -20.08 40.90 19.01
N GLU A 232 -20.98 41.71 19.56
CA GLU A 232 -20.69 42.69 20.62
C GLU A 232 -20.27 42.02 21.95
N ASN A 233 -20.79 40.83 22.23
CA ASN A 233 -20.61 40.12 23.50
C ASN A 233 -19.48 39.09 23.47
N HIS A 234 -18.64 39.11 22.44
CA HIS A 234 -17.59 38.11 22.22
C HIS A 234 -16.66 37.94 23.43
N THR A 235 -16.31 39.04 24.12
CA THR A 235 -15.45 38.98 25.32
C THR A 235 -16.14 38.25 26.48
N GLN A 236 -17.42 38.54 26.71
CA GLN A 236 -18.22 37.89 27.76
C GLN A 236 -18.45 36.41 27.46
N LEU A 237 -18.72 36.07 26.19
CA LEU A 237 -18.84 34.68 25.74
C LEU A 237 -17.54 33.90 25.97
N LEU A 238 -16.39 34.50 25.68
CA LEU A 238 -15.09 33.88 25.89
C LEU A 238 -14.82 33.61 27.38
N GLU A 239 -15.13 34.57 28.25
CA GLU A 239 -14.97 34.42 29.71
C GLU A 239 -15.90 33.34 30.28
N ASP A 240 -17.19 33.35 29.91
CA ASP A 240 -18.15 32.33 30.35
C ASP A 240 -17.74 30.92 29.90
N LEU A 241 -17.32 30.77 28.63
CA LEU A 241 -16.84 29.48 28.12
C LEU A 241 -15.55 29.04 28.81
N ARG A 242 -14.62 29.94 29.12
CA ARG A 242 -13.40 29.61 29.88
C ARG A 242 -13.73 29.20 31.31
N ALA A 243 -14.63 29.91 31.99
CA ALA A 243 -15.04 29.59 33.36
C ALA A 243 -15.75 28.24 33.45
N ARG A 244 -16.65 27.93 32.51
CA ARG A 244 -17.41 26.67 32.48
C ARG A 244 -16.57 25.46 32.05
N THR A 245 -15.64 25.65 31.12
CA THR A 245 -14.84 24.54 30.57
C THR A 245 -13.50 24.33 31.29
N GLY A 246 -12.99 25.36 31.98
CA GLY A 246 -11.64 25.36 32.53
C GLY A 246 -10.53 25.36 31.47
N LEU A 247 -10.88 25.55 30.19
CA LEU A 247 -9.92 25.49 29.08
C LEU A 247 -9.43 26.89 28.68
N ASN A 248 -8.17 26.99 28.28
CA ASN A 248 -7.63 28.23 27.71
C ASN A 248 -8.05 28.37 26.24
N ILE A 249 -9.29 28.80 26.03
CA ILE A 249 -9.90 29.02 24.71
C ILE A 249 -9.31 30.29 24.10
N HIS A 250 -8.79 30.23 22.86
CA HIS A 250 -8.26 31.40 22.15
C HIS A 250 -9.08 31.81 20.93
N LYS A 251 -9.90 30.90 20.39
CA LYS A 251 -10.76 31.17 19.24
C LYS A 251 -12.10 30.46 19.39
N ILE A 252 -13.15 31.16 18.95
CA ILE A 252 -14.53 30.68 18.99
C ILE A 252 -15.10 30.76 17.57
N SER A 253 -15.85 29.74 17.15
CA SER A 253 -16.65 29.77 15.93
C SER A 253 -18.07 29.35 16.27
N ILE A 254 -19.01 30.25 16.02
CA ILE A 254 -20.44 29.99 16.21
C ILE A 254 -20.92 29.16 15.01
N GLY A 255 -21.51 28.00 15.29
CA GLY A 255 -22.09 27.10 14.31
C GLY A 255 -23.59 27.32 14.16
N ARG A 256 -24.36 26.23 14.21
CA ARG A 256 -25.81 26.28 14.08
C ARG A 256 -26.44 26.97 15.28
N VAL A 257 -27.34 27.92 15.02
CA VAL A 257 -28.16 28.60 16.04
C VAL A 257 -29.60 28.13 15.89
N ASP A 258 -30.21 27.74 17.00
CA ASP A 258 -31.60 27.31 17.11
C ASP A 258 -32.33 28.28 18.03
N PHE A 259 -32.99 29.29 17.44
CA PHE A 259 -33.77 30.30 18.14
C PHE A 259 -35.07 29.77 18.73
N VAL A 260 -35.50 28.56 18.37
CA VAL A 260 -36.72 27.96 18.96
C VAL A 260 -36.39 27.33 20.31
N ARG A 261 -35.19 26.75 20.42
CA ARG A 261 -34.71 26.08 21.64
C ARG A 261 -33.77 26.94 22.47
N ASP A 262 -33.52 28.19 22.07
CA ASP A 262 -32.51 29.07 22.65
C ASP A 262 -31.15 28.38 22.81
N THR A 263 -30.72 27.60 21.81
CA THR A 263 -29.40 26.96 21.84
C THR A 263 -28.55 27.26 20.62
N ALA A 264 -27.24 27.28 20.79
CA ALA A 264 -26.27 27.40 19.72
C ALA A 264 -25.19 26.32 19.82
N THR A 265 -24.80 25.72 18.71
CA THR A 265 -23.60 24.88 18.66
C THR A 265 -22.38 25.77 18.46
N ILE A 266 -21.47 25.78 19.43
CA ILE A 266 -20.23 26.56 19.39
C ILE A 266 -19.04 25.62 19.25
N LYS A 267 -18.14 25.92 18.31
CA LYS A 267 -16.82 25.27 18.22
C LYS A 267 -15.80 26.14 18.95
N ILE A 268 -15.20 25.59 19.99
CA ILE A 268 -14.10 26.24 20.71
C ILE A 268 -12.77 25.64 20.28
N TYR A 269 -11.77 26.51 20.11
CA TYR A 269 -10.39 26.15 19.83
C TYR A 269 -9.57 26.48 21.07
N TYR A 270 -8.83 25.50 21.58
CA TYR A 270 -8.00 25.64 22.78
C TYR A 270 -6.69 24.89 22.59
N TYR A 271 -5.67 25.32 23.33
CA TYR A 271 -4.42 24.59 23.47
C TYR A 271 -4.50 23.67 24.69
N ASP A 272 -4.07 22.42 24.55
CA ASP A 272 -3.93 21.52 25.69
C ASP A 272 -2.89 22.10 26.64
N THR A 273 -3.35 22.64 27.77
CA THR A 273 -2.50 23.25 28.79
C THR A 273 -2.06 22.20 29.83
N ASN A 274 -2.61 20.97 29.78
CA ASN A 274 -2.30 19.88 30.69
C ASN A 274 -1.14 19.01 30.17
N LYS A 275 0.03 19.63 29.96
CA LYS A 275 1.29 18.89 29.78
C LYS A 275 2.08 18.65 31.07
N ASN A 276 1.63 19.19 32.22
CA ASN A 276 2.39 19.20 33.47
C ASN A 276 1.62 18.67 34.71
N GLN A 277 0.73 17.68 34.58
CA GLN A 277 0.06 17.11 35.77
C GLN A 277 0.03 15.58 35.88
N ASP A 278 0.58 14.86 34.91
CA ASP A 278 0.80 13.40 35.02
C ASP A 278 2.31 13.12 34.94
N ALA A 279 3.02 13.44 36.04
CA ALA A 279 4.39 13.01 36.31
C ALA A 279 4.38 12.04 37.49
#